data_AF-A0A6A4G4C0-F1
#
_entry.id   AF-A0A6A4G4C0-F1
#
_cell.length_a   1.000
_cell.length_b   1.000
_cell.length_c   1.000
_cell.angle_alpha   90.00
_cell.angle_beta   90.00
_cell.angle_gamma   90.00
#
_symmetry.space_group_name_H-M   'P 1'
#
loop_
_entity.id
_entity.type
_entity.pdbx_description
1 polymer ?
#
loop_
_entity_poly.entity_id
_entity_poly.type
_entity_poly.pdbx_seq_one_letter_code
_entity_poly.pdbx_strand_id
1 'polypeptide(L)' 'GDHGLHGADVPGPPGSHLPLGYRAPELFNMDEIHGGSPWGAGTLANGDGSRQPSKLELTVATTQGKSFAEVTKKLAA' A
#
# COMPACT_ATOMS: atom_id res chain seq x y z
N GLY A 1 10.78 -1.37 27.56
CA GLY A 1 10.16 -1.97 26.36
C GLY A 1 9.07 -1.02 25.95
N ASP A 2 9.33 -0.19 24.97
CA ASP A 2 8.45 0.91 24.58
C ASP A 2 7.72 0.57 23.28
N HIS A 3 6.41 0.76 23.32
CA HIS A 3 5.47 0.57 22.23
C HIS A 3 5.41 1.85 21.40
N GLY A 4 6.29 2.00 20.41
CA GLY A 4 6.36 3.18 19.55
C GLY A 4 5.87 2.94 18.13
N LEU A 5 4.58 3.06 17.87
CA LEU A 5 4.02 3.20 16.51
C LEU A 5 4.27 4.63 16.00
N HIS A 6 5.46 4.92 15.50
CA HIS A 6 5.78 6.20 14.82
C HIS A 6 5.85 6.01 13.30
N GLY A 7 4.69 5.97 12.65
CA GLY A 7 4.57 6.13 11.20
C GLY A 7 4.40 7.60 10.86
N ALA A 8 5.49 8.34 10.69
CA ALA A 8 5.47 9.72 10.20
C ALA A 8 5.24 9.73 8.69
N ASP A 9 4.01 10.02 8.27
CA ASP A 9 3.69 10.43 6.91
C ASP A 9 3.65 11.97 6.81
N VAL A 10 3.97 12.54 5.63
CA VAL A 10 3.87 13.96 5.14
C VAL A 10 5.25 14.65 4.93
N PRO A 11 5.52 15.50 3.89
CA PRO A 11 4.82 15.85 2.63
C PRO A 11 5.67 15.76 1.32
N GLY A 12 5.03 15.69 0.14
CA GLY A 12 5.66 15.88 -1.19
C GLY A 12 5.58 17.35 -1.69
N PRO A 13 6.51 17.84 -2.54
CA PRO A 13 6.54 17.67 -4.01
C PRO A 13 8.00 17.55 -4.56
N PRO A 14 8.28 17.84 -5.85
CA PRO A 14 8.13 16.98 -7.04
C PRO A 14 9.13 15.80 -7.06
N GLY A 15 8.65 14.61 -7.45
CA GLY A 15 9.32 13.32 -7.16
C GLY A 15 8.66 12.56 -6.00
N SER A 16 7.42 12.90 -5.65
CA SER A 16 6.71 12.37 -4.49
C SER A 16 6.30 10.91 -4.68
N HIS A 17 7.11 9.98 -4.17
CA HIS A 17 6.67 8.62 -3.89
C HIS A 17 5.80 8.66 -2.62
N LEU A 18 4.51 8.41 -2.75
CA LEU A 18 3.57 8.34 -1.63
C LEU A 18 3.47 6.88 -1.15
N PRO A 19 4.20 6.47 -0.10
CA PRO A 19 4.13 5.12 0.40
C PRO A 19 2.74 4.84 1.00
N LEU A 20 2.29 3.60 0.83
CA LEU A 20 1.03 3.13 1.42
C LEU A 20 1.09 3.12 2.96
N GLY A 21 2.27 2.91 3.53
CA GLY A 21 2.45 2.63 4.95
C GLY A 21 1.69 1.36 5.34
N TYR A 22 1.25 1.30 6.60
CA TYR A 22 0.43 0.19 7.13
C TYR A 22 -1.07 0.52 7.13
N ARG A 23 -1.52 1.40 6.23
CA ARG A 23 -2.94 1.82 6.14
C ARG A 23 -3.88 0.71 5.67
N ALA A 24 -3.35 -0.31 5.00
CA ALA A 24 -4.10 -1.49 4.59
C ALA A 24 -3.84 -2.62 5.60
N PRO A 25 -4.81 -2.96 6.49
CA PRO A 25 -4.66 -4.05 7.47
C PRO A 25 -4.36 -5.40 6.83
N GLU A 26 -4.74 -5.56 5.57
CA GLU A 26 -4.48 -6.73 4.72
C GLU A 26 -2.98 -7.06 4.62
N LEU A 27 -2.08 -6.07 4.77
CA LEU A 27 -0.63 -6.29 4.77
C LEU A 27 -0.13 -7.16 5.94
N PHE A 28 -0.95 -7.36 6.98
CA PHE A 28 -0.63 -8.18 8.14
C PHE A 28 -1.21 -9.60 8.06
N ASN A 29 -1.85 -9.97 6.96
CA ASN A 29 -2.39 -11.31 6.79
C ASN A 29 -1.24 -12.36 6.76
N MET A 30 -1.43 -13.46 7.47
CA MET A 30 -0.47 -14.58 7.53
C MET A 30 -1.09 -15.91 7.09
N ASP A 31 -2.35 -15.89 6.63
CA ASP A 31 -3.13 -17.08 6.25
C ASP A 31 -2.98 -17.39 4.75
N GLU A 32 -2.70 -16.38 3.92
CA GLU A 32 -2.48 -16.55 2.48
C GLU A 32 -1.19 -15.87 1.99
N ILE A 33 -0.60 -16.43 0.94
CA ILE A 33 0.52 -15.78 0.24
C ILE A 33 -0.03 -14.59 -0.54
N HIS A 34 0.47 -13.39 -0.23
CA HIS A 34 0.09 -12.16 -0.91
C HIS A 34 1.28 -11.22 -1.14
N GLY A 35 1.16 -10.37 -2.15
CA GLY A 35 2.07 -9.25 -2.39
C GLY A 35 1.70 -7.99 -1.60
N GLY A 36 2.58 -7.00 -1.67
CA GLY A 36 2.43 -5.71 -1.00
C GLY A 36 3.42 -5.48 0.13
N SER A 37 3.70 -4.22 0.42
CA SER A 37 4.61 -3.81 1.49
C SER A 37 4.25 -2.39 1.97
N PRO A 38 4.91 -1.86 3.00
CA PRO A 38 4.72 -0.47 3.41
C PRO A 38 5.00 0.55 2.30
N TRP A 39 5.77 0.17 1.28
CA TRP A 39 6.08 1.04 0.14
C TRP A 39 4.92 1.14 -0.85
N GLY A 40 4.01 0.18 -0.88
CA GLY A 40 2.92 0.13 -1.85
C GLY A 40 2.29 -1.25 -2.02
N ALA A 41 1.17 -1.28 -2.71
CA ALA A 41 0.52 -2.50 -3.15
C ALA A 41 1.40 -3.27 -4.15
N GLY A 42 1.25 -4.57 -4.16
CA GLY A 42 1.93 -5.48 -5.09
C GLY A 42 1.17 -6.79 -5.22
N THR A 43 1.46 -7.53 -6.27
CA THR A 43 0.84 -8.83 -6.53
C THR A 43 1.91 -9.85 -6.93
N LEU A 44 1.69 -11.11 -6.58
CA LEU A 44 2.56 -12.23 -6.94
C LEU A 44 1.96 -12.98 -8.14
N ALA A 45 2.75 -13.19 -9.19
CA ALA A 45 2.25 -13.71 -10.48
C ALA A 45 2.53 -15.21 -10.72
N ASN A 46 3.12 -15.94 -9.76
CA ASN A 46 3.82 -17.23 -10.00
C ASN A 46 5.01 -17.09 -10.97
N GLY A 47 5.85 -18.14 -11.07
CA GLY A 47 6.99 -18.16 -12.00
C GLY A 47 6.59 -18.22 -13.47
N ASP A 48 5.37 -18.69 -13.76
CA ASP A 48 4.80 -18.81 -15.11
C ASP A 48 3.81 -17.69 -15.46
N GLY A 49 3.56 -16.74 -14.55
CA GLY A 49 2.62 -15.64 -14.75
C GLY A 49 1.13 -16.02 -14.59
N SER A 50 0.81 -17.26 -14.19
CA SER A 50 -0.56 -17.75 -14.14
C SER A 50 -1.41 -17.16 -13.00
N ARG A 51 -0.79 -16.76 -11.87
CA ARG A 51 -1.52 -16.28 -10.70
C ARG A 51 -2.05 -14.88 -10.95
N GLN A 52 -3.36 -14.73 -10.78
CA GLN A 52 -4.04 -13.43 -10.83
C GLN A 52 -4.00 -12.76 -9.45
N PRO A 53 -4.15 -11.42 -9.40
CA PRO A 53 -4.22 -10.70 -8.13
C PRO A 53 -5.29 -11.26 -7.21
N SER A 54 -4.93 -11.54 -5.96
CA SER A 54 -5.90 -11.98 -4.96
C SER A 54 -6.83 -10.83 -4.57
N LYS A 55 -7.99 -11.15 -3.97
CA LYS A 55 -8.91 -10.14 -3.45
C LYS A 55 -8.24 -9.24 -2.42
N LEU A 56 -7.33 -9.80 -1.63
CA LEU A 56 -6.53 -9.09 -0.64
C LEU A 56 -5.63 -8.05 -1.34
N GLU A 57 -4.86 -8.48 -2.35
CA GLU A 57 -3.95 -7.60 -3.11
C GLU A 57 -4.71 -6.46 -3.81
N LEU A 58 -5.89 -6.75 -4.36
CA LEU A 58 -6.77 -5.74 -4.96
C LEU A 58 -7.31 -4.74 -3.93
N THR A 59 -7.57 -5.19 -2.70
CA THR A 59 -7.99 -4.31 -1.60
C THR A 59 -6.87 -3.36 -1.21
N VAL A 60 -5.65 -3.86 -1.05
CA VAL A 60 -4.45 -3.06 -0.77
C VAL A 60 -4.23 -2.01 -1.86
N ALA A 61 -4.33 -2.40 -3.14
CA ALA A 61 -4.22 -1.48 -4.28
C ALA A 61 -5.30 -0.39 -4.27
N THR A 62 -6.53 -0.75 -3.91
CA THR A 62 -7.65 0.20 -3.78
C THR A 62 -7.39 1.21 -2.66
N THR A 63 -6.89 0.74 -1.51
CA THR A 63 -6.52 1.62 -0.38
C THR A 63 -5.41 2.59 -0.79
N GLN A 64 -4.38 2.12 -1.50
CA GLN A 64 -3.34 2.99 -2.02
C GLN A 64 -3.86 4.04 -2.99
N GLY A 65 -4.74 3.64 -3.93
CA GLY A 65 -5.36 4.57 -4.87
C GLY A 65 -6.17 5.67 -4.17
N LYS A 66 -6.91 5.32 -3.10
CA LYS A 66 -7.65 6.30 -2.28
C LYS A 66 -6.73 7.28 -1.58
N SER A 67 -5.69 6.79 -0.88
CA SER A 67 -4.72 7.66 -0.21
C SER A 67 -3.98 8.58 -1.18
N PHE A 68 -3.60 8.06 -2.35
CA PHE A 68 -2.99 8.87 -3.40
C PHE A 68 -3.95 9.99 -3.86
N ALA A 69 -5.20 9.63 -4.19
CA ALA A 69 -6.20 10.59 -4.65
C ALA A 69 -6.49 11.70 -3.61
N GLU A 70 -6.51 11.38 -2.32
CA GLU A 70 -6.67 12.36 -1.25
C GLU A 70 -5.52 13.37 -1.21
N VAL A 71 -4.28 12.92 -1.38
CA VAL A 71 -3.12 13.81 -1.43
C VAL A 71 -3.13 14.66 -2.70
N THR A 72 -3.41 14.06 -3.86
CA THR A 72 -3.49 14.79 -5.13
C THR A 72 -4.55 15.89 -5.08
N LYS A 73 -5.72 15.63 -4.48
CA LYS A 73 -6.76 16.64 -4.28
C LYS A 73 -6.29 17.84 -3.47
N LYS A 74 -5.46 17.62 -2.44
CA LYS A 74 -4.91 18.70 -1.60
C LYS A 74 -3.84 19.53 -2.32
N LEU A 75 -3.11 18.91 -3.26
CA LEU A 75 -2.06 19.57 -4.03
C LEU A 75 -2.58 20.27 -5.29
N ALA A 76 -3.74 19.86 -5.80
CA ALA A 76 -4.39 20.45 -6.96
C ALA A 76 -5.32 21.63 -6.61
N ALA A 77 -5.54 21.89 -5.32
CA ALA A 77 -6.24 23.05 -4.79
C ALA A 77 -5.26 24.21 -4.56
#